data_AF-A0A9D7XFB9-F1
#
_entry.id   AF-A0A9D7XFB9-F1
#
_cell.length_a   1.000
_cell.length_b   1.000
_cell.length_c   1.000
_cell.angle_alpha   90.00
_cell.angle_beta   90.00
_cell.angle_gamma   90.00
#
_symmetry.space_group_name_H-M   'P 1'
#
loop_
_entity.id
_entity.type
_entity.pdbx_description
1 polymer ?
#
loop_
_entity_poly.entity_id
_entity_poly.type
_entity_poly.pdbx_seq_one_letter_code
_entity_poly.pdbx_strand_id
1 'polypeptide(L)'
;MSSKPVATAVSSRIRLFQVLVLLPALVANTPLGAQTLRLWPGAAPCDASFESCLAAVPAGGTLRIVSNQTIADRIGVERALSIEAAPGVTATFTATQGHTILIPGSAPWAVTLRNLRFVGGSVFISIAGSQPGELHMEALSFRGNASNAQTQVMWQFDPGTSARSRIVLRRCDFEIGSDNGAPFSISQFGGSSGGMEVIVEDNRFRPEPVVIAQSFHRAWFANVDGDGPWDIVFRRNRVLPAALATSPPRRYASGVEINTTGNASINLAVHDNLFLLDQVAGAGGAAISAGGSSGSVQARVINNTIVNAYLATSFRPNVSGRYDNNIAANNLRLHDGEAAAANFQRRGNLEFGNAFSNWPTAPGTLTVDPQLAADGQPLPTSPSINAGNDVARGETGPGAQGQLAALDAQGLRRIEGAHVDIGAFEGERIYYDGAE
;
A
#
# COMPACT_ATOMS: atom_id res chain seq x y z
N MET A 1 -19.11 62.82 60.02
CA MET A 1 -18.27 62.10 59.04
C MET A 1 -19.05 60.88 58.56
N SER A 2 -20.07 61.10 57.74
CA SER A 2 -20.12 60.80 56.29
C SER A 2 -19.94 59.30 55.96
N SER A 3 -21.03 58.55 56.12
CA SER A 3 -21.27 57.24 55.53
C SER A 3 -22.12 57.43 54.29
N LYS A 4 -21.58 57.08 53.10
CA LYS A 4 -22.34 57.00 51.84
C LYS A 4 -22.52 55.53 51.47
N PRO A 5 -23.74 55.09 51.09
CA PRO A 5 -23.96 53.78 50.51
C PRO A 5 -23.59 53.78 49.02
N VAL A 6 -22.91 52.72 48.56
CA VAL A 6 -22.63 52.47 47.14
C VAL A 6 -23.78 51.65 46.57
N ALA A 7 -24.48 52.21 45.59
CA ALA A 7 -25.53 51.56 44.83
C ALA A 7 -24.97 50.61 43.77
N THR A 8 -25.52 49.41 43.74
CA THR A 8 -25.29 48.35 42.75
C THR A 8 -25.97 48.71 41.43
N ALA A 9 -25.19 48.91 40.35
CA ALA A 9 -25.70 49.04 38.99
C ALA A 9 -25.48 47.71 38.24
N VAL A 10 -26.55 46.95 38.06
CA VAL A 10 -26.61 45.77 37.21
C VAL A 10 -26.73 46.23 35.76
N SER A 11 -25.63 46.14 34.99
CA SER A 11 -25.63 46.38 33.54
C SER A 11 -25.91 45.07 32.81
N SER A 12 -27.14 44.93 32.32
CA SER A 12 -27.59 43.86 31.43
C SER A 12 -27.03 44.08 30.02
N ARG A 13 -25.98 43.34 29.66
CA ARG A 13 -25.49 43.29 28.27
C ARG A 13 -26.37 42.33 27.46
N ILE A 14 -27.25 42.91 26.66
CA ILE A 14 -27.98 42.20 25.59
C ILE A 14 -26.94 41.76 24.54
N ARG A 15 -26.69 40.44 24.47
CA ARG A 15 -25.91 39.83 23.38
C ARG A 15 -26.81 39.68 22.15
N LEU A 16 -26.56 40.50 21.14
CA LEU A 16 -27.17 40.38 19.82
C LEU A 16 -26.59 39.13 19.14
N PHE A 17 -27.39 38.06 19.04
CA PHE A 17 -27.06 36.88 18.26
C PHE A 17 -27.16 37.24 16.76
N GLN A 18 -26.02 37.44 16.11
CA GLN A 18 -25.95 37.43 14.64
C GLN A 18 -26.17 35.99 14.16
N VAL A 19 -27.36 35.73 13.64
CA VAL A 19 -27.69 34.51 12.90
C VAL A 19 -26.99 34.60 11.54
N LEU A 20 -25.82 33.95 11.43
CA LEU A 20 -25.16 33.72 10.16
C LEU A 20 -25.94 32.62 9.42
N VAL A 21 -26.75 33.02 8.45
CA VAL A 21 -27.45 32.12 7.54
C VAL A 21 -26.40 31.43 6.66
N LEU A 22 -26.10 30.16 6.95
CA LEU A 22 -25.38 29.29 6.01
C LEU A 22 -26.27 29.08 4.78
N LEU A 23 -25.91 29.72 3.67
CA LEU A 23 -26.38 29.30 2.36
C LEU A 23 -25.77 27.91 2.05
N PRO A 24 -26.57 26.86 1.82
CA PRO A 24 -26.04 25.64 1.25
C PRO A 24 -25.53 25.96 -0.16
N ALA A 25 -24.23 25.82 -0.38
CA ALA A 25 -23.68 25.78 -1.73
C ALA A 25 -24.30 24.56 -2.43
N LEU A 26 -25.27 24.79 -3.32
CA LEU A 26 -25.69 23.79 -4.28
C LEU A 26 -24.47 23.48 -5.14
N VAL A 27 -23.76 22.40 -4.80
CA VAL A 27 -22.85 21.74 -5.73
C VAL A 27 -23.74 21.22 -6.85
N ALA A 28 -23.71 21.91 -7.99
CA ALA A 28 -24.31 21.42 -9.20
C ALA A 28 -23.60 20.11 -9.56
N ASN A 29 -24.21 18.98 -9.22
CA ASN A 29 -23.89 17.68 -9.81
C ASN A 29 -24.21 17.79 -11.30
N THR A 30 -23.26 18.30 -12.07
CA THR A 30 -23.28 18.14 -13.51
C THR A 30 -23.36 16.63 -13.76
N PRO A 31 -24.35 16.14 -14.54
CA PRO A 31 -24.41 14.72 -14.86
C PRO A 31 -23.09 14.35 -15.53
N LEU A 32 -22.35 13.43 -14.93
CA LEU A 32 -21.21 12.76 -15.57
C LEU A 32 -21.71 12.29 -16.94
N GLY A 33 -21.22 12.93 -18.00
CA GLY A 33 -21.59 12.57 -19.36
C GLY A 33 -21.38 11.07 -19.55
N ALA A 34 -22.25 10.44 -20.34
CA ALA A 34 -22.17 9.00 -20.61
C ALA A 34 -20.73 8.64 -20.99
N GLN A 35 -20.07 7.84 -20.15
CA GLN A 35 -18.69 7.43 -20.40
C GLN A 35 -18.66 6.64 -21.70
N THR A 36 -17.80 7.05 -22.64
CA THR A 36 -17.67 6.36 -23.92
C THR A 36 -17.08 4.98 -23.66
N LEU A 37 -17.83 3.93 -23.96
CA LEU A 37 -17.37 2.53 -23.91
C LEU A 37 -17.03 2.05 -25.33
N ARG A 38 -15.81 1.58 -25.53
CA ARG A 38 -15.38 0.86 -26.73
C ARG A 38 -15.07 -0.58 -26.37
N LEU A 39 -15.43 -1.51 -27.26
CA LEU A 39 -15.11 -2.93 -27.10
C LEU A 39 -13.98 -3.29 -28.06
N TRP A 40 -12.99 -4.03 -27.60
CA TRP A 40 -11.97 -4.61 -28.46
C TRP A 40 -11.87 -6.13 -28.29
N PRO A 41 -11.96 -6.92 -29.37
CA PRO A 41 -12.39 -6.51 -30.72
C PRO A 41 -13.86 -6.05 -30.71
N GLY A 42 -14.23 -5.16 -31.63
CA GLY A 42 -15.57 -4.58 -31.71
C GLY A 42 -15.85 -3.90 -33.04
N ALA A 43 -16.84 -3.01 -33.10
CA ALA A 43 -17.12 -2.24 -34.31
C ALA A 43 -16.00 -1.25 -34.63
N ALA A 44 -15.81 -0.92 -35.92
CA ALA A 44 -14.83 0.07 -36.38
C ALA A 44 -14.85 1.35 -35.50
N PRO A 45 -13.67 1.85 -35.07
CA PRO A 45 -12.31 1.45 -35.48
C PRO A 45 -11.69 0.31 -34.64
N CYS A 46 -12.49 -0.42 -33.86
CA CYS A 46 -12.02 -1.47 -32.94
C CYS A 46 -12.03 -2.89 -33.53
N ASP A 47 -12.26 -3.01 -34.83
CA ASP A 47 -12.25 -4.27 -35.59
C ASP A 47 -10.85 -4.64 -36.12
N ALA A 48 -9.92 -3.69 -36.17
CA ALA A 48 -8.58 -3.88 -36.74
C ALA A 48 -7.51 -4.33 -35.72
N SER A 49 -7.10 -3.44 -34.80
CA SER A 49 -6.04 -3.70 -33.81
C SER A 49 -6.37 -3.12 -32.44
N PHE A 50 -5.69 -3.60 -31.39
CA PHE A 50 -5.87 -3.06 -30.03
C PHE A 50 -5.43 -1.60 -30.00
N GLU A 51 -4.28 -1.28 -30.61
CA GLU A 51 -3.78 0.09 -30.71
C GLU A 51 -4.77 1.03 -31.41
N SER A 52 -5.41 0.61 -32.51
CA SER A 52 -6.41 1.44 -33.21
C SER A 52 -7.64 1.70 -32.35
N CYS A 53 -8.11 0.68 -31.63
CA CYS A 53 -9.25 0.84 -30.73
C CYS A 53 -8.90 1.75 -29.54
N LEU A 54 -7.71 1.56 -28.96
CA LEU A 54 -7.20 2.38 -27.86
C LEU A 54 -7.09 3.85 -28.27
N ALA A 55 -6.56 4.14 -29.46
CA ALA A 55 -6.46 5.48 -30.02
C ALA A 55 -7.84 6.18 -30.15
N ALA A 56 -8.90 5.40 -30.43
CA ALA A 56 -10.25 5.91 -30.60
C ALA A 56 -11.04 6.13 -29.29
N VAL A 57 -10.50 5.71 -28.14
CA VAL A 57 -11.12 5.93 -26.84
C VAL A 57 -10.78 7.36 -26.36
N PRO A 58 -11.77 8.25 -26.16
CA PRO A 58 -11.53 9.61 -25.70
C PRO A 58 -11.08 9.63 -24.22
N ALA A 59 -10.59 10.79 -23.77
CA ALA A 59 -10.32 11.01 -22.34
C ALA A 59 -11.61 10.81 -21.51
N GLY A 60 -11.50 10.16 -20.36
CA GLY A 60 -12.61 9.71 -19.52
C GLY A 60 -13.38 8.50 -20.07
N GLY A 61 -13.02 7.98 -21.24
CA GLY A 61 -13.61 6.78 -21.83
C GLY A 61 -13.06 5.49 -21.23
N THR A 62 -13.71 4.37 -21.59
CA THR A 62 -13.29 3.01 -21.22
C THR A 62 -13.12 2.15 -22.46
N LEU A 63 -11.98 1.48 -22.55
CA LEU A 63 -11.74 0.36 -23.45
C LEU A 63 -11.97 -0.95 -22.72
N ARG A 64 -12.95 -1.74 -23.16
CA ARG A 64 -13.19 -3.08 -22.63
C ARG A 64 -12.71 -4.15 -23.61
N ILE A 65 -11.80 -4.99 -23.15
CA ILE A 65 -11.28 -6.13 -23.87
C ILE A 65 -12.26 -7.30 -23.69
N VAL A 66 -12.84 -7.77 -24.78
CA VAL A 66 -13.82 -8.87 -24.80
C VAL A 66 -13.25 -10.15 -25.42
N SER A 67 -11.95 -10.17 -25.72
CA SER A 67 -11.24 -11.29 -26.33
C SER A 67 -10.16 -11.85 -25.41
N ASN A 68 -10.00 -13.18 -25.45
CA ASN A 68 -8.92 -13.91 -24.78
C ASN A 68 -7.62 -13.96 -25.61
N GLN A 69 -7.57 -13.25 -26.73
CA GLN A 69 -6.37 -13.21 -27.57
C GLN A 69 -5.21 -12.57 -26.82
N THR A 70 -4.01 -13.08 -27.06
CA THR A 70 -2.77 -12.45 -26.63
C THR A 70 -2.58 -11.14 -27.40
N ILE A 71 -2.23 -10.09 -26.68
CA ILE A 71 -2.03 -8.74 -27.19
C ILE A 71 -0.53 -8.49 -27.25
N ALA A 72 0.02 -8.43 -28.45
CA ALA A 72 1.43 -8.08 -28.68
C ALA A 72 1.65 -6.55 -28.69
N ASP A 73 0.57 -5.78 -28.72
CA ASP A 73 0.60 -4.32 -28.69
C ASP A 73 0.99 -3.81 -27.30
N ARG A 74 1.68 -2.67 -27.27
CA ARG A 74 1.91 -1.91 -26.03
C ARG A 74 0.71 -1.01 -25.73
N ILE A 75 0.58 -0.63 -24.46
CA ILE A 75 -0.33 0.45 -24.06
C ILE A 75 0.50 1.73 -24.10
N GLY A 76 0.10 2.70 -24.91
CA GLY A 76 0.72 4.02 -24.99
C GLY A 76 -0.36 5.09 -25.07
N VAL A 77 -0.63 5.78 -23.97
CA VAL A 77 -1.69 6.80 -23.92
C VAL A 77 -1.23 8.05 -23.17
N GLU A 78 -1.63 9.20 -23.68
CA GLU A 78 -1.35 10.52 -23.09
C GLU A 78 -2.65 11.22 -22.70
N ARG A 79 -3.52 10.47 -22.02
CA ARG A 79 -4.82 10.91 -21.52
C ARG A 79 -5.32 9.96 -20.44
N ALA A 80 -6.18 10.47 -19.57
CA ALA A 80 -6.90 9.63 -18.62
C ALA A 80 -7.96 8.79 -19.35
N LEU A 81 -7.81 7.48 -19.41
CA LEU A 81 -8.83 6.53 -19.87
C LEU A 81 -8.71 5.22 -19.09
N SER A 82 -9.77 4.43 -19.07
CA SER A 82 -9.79 3.12 -18.41
C SER A 82 -9.61 1.97 -19.40
N ILE A 83 -8.93 0.91 -18.98
CA ILE A 83 -8.75 -0.34 -19.73
C ILE A 83 -9.12 -1.50 -18.83
N GLU A 84 -10.08 -2.32 -19.25
CA GLU A 84 -10.55 -3.46 -18.46
C GLU A 84 -10.79 -4.69 -19.32
N ALA A 85 -10.54 -5.88 -18.79
CA ALA A 85 -11.06 -7.10 -19.40
C ALA A 85 -12.50 -7.35 -18.94
N ALA A 86 -13.35 -7.80 -19.87
CA ALA A 86 -14.72 -8.21 -19.55
C ALA A 86 -14.73 -9.39 -18.57
N PRO A 87 -15.84 -9.62 -17.83
CA PRO A 87 -15.95 -10.76 -16.94
C PRO A 87 -15.66 -12.09 -17.65
N GLY A 88 -14.80 -12.92 -17.07
CA GLY A 88 -14.39 -14.20 -17.65
C GLY A 88 -13.35 -14.10 -18.78
N VAL A 89 -12.93 -12.90 -19.16
CA VAL A 89 -11.90 -12.68 -20.18
C VAL A 89 -10.52 -12.54 -19.54
N THR A 90 -9.52 -13.20 -20.12
CA THR A 90 -8.11 -13.09 -19.75
C THR A 90 -7.36 -12.27 -20.80
N ALA A 91 -7.32 -10.95 -20.62
CA ALA A 91 -6.56 -10.06 -21.50
C ALA A 91 -5.06 -10.14 -21.17
N THR A 92 -4.26 -10.78 -22.03
CA THR A 92 -2.83 -11.01 -21.80
C THR A 92 -1.98 -10.17 -22.74
N PHE A 93 -1.26 -9.20 -22.19
CA PHE A 93 -0.22 -8.44 -22.86
C PHE A 93 1.10 -9.20 -22.83
N THR A 94 1.74 -9.32 -23.99
CA THR A 94 3.00 -10.04 -24.21
C THR A 94 4.11 -9.13 -24.74
N ALA A 95 3.81 -7.84 -24.92
CA ALA A 95 4.82 -6.84 -25.24
C ALA A 95 5.87 -6.81 -24.12
N THR A 96 7.13 -7.00 -24.48
CA THR A 96 8.25 -7.00 -23.51
C THR A 96 8.82 -5.60 -23.27
N GLN A 97 8.27 -4.58 -23.95
CA GLN A 97 8.58 -3.18 -23.68
C GLN A 97 7.68 -2.63 -22.57
N GLY A 98 8.02 -1.43 -22.07
CA GLY A 98 7.18 -0.71 -21.10
C GLY A 98 5.86 -0.24 -21.73
N HIS A 99 4.77 -0.49 -21.00
CA HIS A 99 3.46 0.14 -21.17
C HIS A 99 3.50 1.53 -20.52
N THR A 100 2.93 2.54 -21.15
CA THR A 100 3.00 3.94 -20.71
C THR A 100 1.62 4.58 -20.69
N ILE A 101 1.27 5.15 -19.53
CA ILE A 101 0.04 5.91 -19.31
C ILE A 101 0.44 7.25 -18.71
N LEU A 102 0.29 8.33 -19.48
CA LEU A 102 0.56 9.69 -19.03
C LEU A 102 -0.78 10.39 -18.75
N ILE A 103 -0.99 10.78 -17.50
CA ILE A 103 -2.19 11.45 -17.02
C ILE A 103 -1.84 12.94 -16.80
N PRO A 104 -2.28 13.84 -17.69
CA PRO A 104 -1.87 15.24 -17.65
C PRO A 104 -2.52 16.06 -16.53
N GLY A 105 -3.60 15.56 -15.92
CA GLY A 105 -4.31 16.21 -14.79
C GLY A 105 -4.73 17.67 -15.02
N SER A 106 -4.99 18.06 -16.26
CA SER A 106 -5.53 19.40 -16.60
C SER A 106 -7.04 19.53 -16.35
N ALA A 107 -7.73 18.39 -16.15
CA ALA A 107 -9.11 18.25 -15.74
C ALA A 107 -9.21 17.12 -14.70
N PRO A 108 -10.25 17.08 -13.85
CA PRO A 108 -10.47 15.94 -12.97
C PRO A 108 -10.52 14.64 -13.76
N TRP A 109 -9.90 13.59 -13.22
CA TRP A 109 -9.67 12.36 -13.98
C TRP A 109 -9.96 11.10 -13.16
N ALA A 110 -10.33 10.03 -13.87
CA ALA A 110 -10.48 8.70 -13.31
C ALA A 110 -9.93 7.67 -14.31
N VAL A 111 -9.04 6.80 -13.83
CA VAL A 111 -8.40 5.75 -14.62
C VAL A 111 -8.56 4.43 -13.88
N THR A 112 -9.05 3.41 -14.58
CA THR A 112 -9.08 2.03 -14.07
C THR A 112 -8.30 1.12 -15.01
N LEU A 113 -7.38 0.33 -14.45
CA LEU A 113 -6.79 -0.83 -15.08
C LEU A 113 -7.32 -2.07 -14.35
N ARG A 114 -8.05 -2.95 -15.03
CA ARG A 114 -8.70 -4.09 -14.37
C ARG A 114 -8.59 -5.39 -15.13
N ASN A 115 -8.30 -6.48 -14.41
CA ASN A 115 -8.26 -7.85 -14.94
C ASN A 115 -7.29 -8.02 -16.13
N LEU A 116 -6.16 -7.30 -16.10
CA LEU A 116 -5.15 -7.36 -17.16
C LEU A 116 -3.95 -8.20 -16.70
N ARG A 117 -3.40 -9.00 -17.61
CA ARG A 117 -2.20 -9.79 -17.38
C ARG A 117 -1.06 -9.26 -18.23
N PHE A 118 0.09 -9.05 -17.62
CA PHE A 118 1.32 -8.61 -18.27
C PHE A 118 2.36 -9.73 -18.16
N VAL A 119 2.92 -10.14 -19.29
CA VAL A 119 3.98 -11.16 -19.37
C VAL A 119 5.22 -10.55 -19.99
N GLY A 120 6.25 -10.33 -19.17
CA GLY A 120 7.53 -9.77 -19.58
C GLY A 120 7.54 -8.26 -19.85
N GLY A 121 6.47 -7.52 -19.55
CA GLY A 121 6.40 -6.06 -19.70
C GLY A 121 6.31 -5.36 -18.34
N SER A 122 6.53 -4.04 -18.32
CA SER A 122 6.32 -3.18 -17.14
C SER A 122 5.25 -2.13 -17.43
N VAL A 123 4.61 -1.59 -16.39
CA VAL A 123 3.61 -0.52 -16.51
C VAL A 123 4.14 0.74 -15.85
N PHE A 124 4.37 1.77 -16.65
CA PHE A 124 4.76 3.10 -16.22
C PHE A 124 3.55 4.04 -16.27
N ILE A 125 3.27 4.68 -15.13
CA ILE A 125 2.19 5.66 -14.99
C ILE A 125 2.78 6.96 -14.48
N SER A 126 2.64 8.02 -15.27
CA SER A 126 2.99 9.38 -14.85
C SER A 126 1.73 10.17 -14.61
N ILE A 127 1.65 10.83 -13.45
CA ILE A 127 0.57 11.77 -13.11
C ILE A 127 1.19 13.16 -12.93
N ALA A 128 0.60 14.13 -13.60
CA ALA A 128 0.94 15.54 -13.50
C ALA A 128 -0.36 16.36 -13.46
N GLY A 129 -0.24 17.67 -13.23
CA GLY A 129 -1.34 18.63 -13.37
C GLY A 129 -2.15 18.90 -12.10
N SER A 130 -2.82 20.04 -12.11
CA SER A 130 -3.40 20.69 -10.93
C SER A 130 -4.81 20.25 -10.58
N GLN A 131 -5.37 19.26 -11.28
CA GLN A 131 -6.70 18.73 -10.99
C GLN A 131 -6.62 17.34 -10.32
N PRO A 132 -7.41 17.10 -9.27
CA PRO A 132 -7.40 15.84 -8.54
C PRO A 132 -7.99 14.71 -9.40
N GLY A 133 -7.61 13.47 -9.10
CA GLY A 133 -8.24 12.32 -9.71
C GLY A 133 -7.95 11.00 -9.00
N GLU A 134 -8.41 9.92 -9.62
CA GLU A 134 -8.29 8.57 -9.06
C GLU A 134 -7.72 7.56 -10.06
N LEU A 135 -6.75 6.79 -9.60
CA LEU A 135 -6.19 5.64 -10.32
C LEU A 135 -6.53 4.35 -9.56
N HIS A 136 -7.25 3.44 -10.21
CA HIS A 136 -7.55 2.11 -9.69
C HIS A 136 -6.84 1.05 -10.54
N MET A 137 -5.99 0.25 -9.90
CA MET A 137 -5.28 -0.88 -10.49
C MET A 137 -5.76 -2.15 -9.79
N GLU A 138 -6.54 -2.97 -10.47
CA GLU A 138 -7.31 -4.04 -9.83
C GLU A 138 -7.15 -5.37 -10.52
N ALA A 139 -6.88 -6.42 -9.74
CA ALA A 139 -6.79 -7.78 -10.26
C ALA A 139 -5.82 -7.89 -11.46
N LEU A 140 -4.71 -7.16 -11.38
CA LEU A 140 -3.64 -7.21 -12.35
C LEU A 140 -2.71 -8.38 -12.03
N SER A 141 -2.15 -9.03 -13.04
CA SER A 141 -1.10 -10.03 -12.85
C SER A 141 0.12 -9.66 -13.66
N PHE A 142 1.27 -9.64 -13.01
CA PHE A 142 2.56 -9.40 -13.63
C PHE A 142 3.41 -10.65 -13.49
N ARG A 143 3.89 -11.19 -14.62
CA ARG A 143 4.83 -12.30 -14.66
C ARG A 143 6.00 -11.94 -15.54
N GLY A 144 7.22 -12.18 -15.11
CA GLY A 144 8.36 -11.69 -15.87
C GLY A 144 8.60 -10.19 -15.62
N ASN A 145 9.63 -9.64 -16.26
CA ASN A 145 9.74 -8.20 -16.44
C ASN A 145 10.31 -7.87 -17.83
N ALA A 146 10.17 -6.61 -18.24
CA ALA A 146 10.84 -6.11 -19.42
C ALA A 146 12.36 -6.20 -19.23
N SER A 147 13.09 -6.57 -20.29
CA SER A 147 14.55 -6.63 -20.21
C SER A 147 15.10 -5.26 -19.80
N ASN A 148 15.93 -5.25 -18.75
CA ASN A 148 16.48 -4.06 -18.08
C ASN A 148 15.49 -3.19 -17.28
N ALA A 149 14.21 -3.55 -17.17
CA ALA A 149 13.28 -2.82 -16.32
C ALA A 149 13.58 -3.09 -14.85
N GLN A 150 13.54 -2.03 -14.04
CA GLN A 150 13.78 -2.12 -12.60
C GLN A 150 12.53 -2.46 -11.78
N THR A 151 11.36 -2.41 -12.41
CA THR A 151 10.08 -2.65 -11.73
C THR A 151 9.02 -3.23 -12.67
N GLN A 152 7.99 -3.86 -12.11
CA GLN A 152 6.79 -4.26 -12.85
C GLN A 152 5.78 -3.12 -12.96
N VAL A 153 5.64 -2.32 -11.90
CA VAL A 153 4.81 -1.10 -11.90
C VAL A 153 5.65 0.09 -11.43
N MET A 154 5.62 1.17 -12.19
CA MET A 154 6.25 2.44 -11.83
C MET A 154 5.18 3.53 -11.75
N TRP A 155 5.16 4.24 -10.63
CA TRP A 155 4.41 5.48 -10.47
C TRP A 155 5.38 6.65 -10.42
N GLN A 156 5.10 7.66 -11.23
CA GLN A 156 5.84 8.92 -11.22
C GLN A 156 4.87 10.08 -11.02
N PHE A 157 5.16 10.91 -10.01
CA PHE A 157 4.37 12.09 -9.69
C PHE A 157 5.19 13.34 -9.95
N ASP A 158 4.65 14.28 -10.71
CA ASP A 158 5.30 15.57 -10.93
C ASP A 158 5.25 16.40 -9.64
N PRO A 159 6.40 16.71 -9.00
CA PRO A 159 6.44 17.45 -7.75
C PRO A 159 5.93 18.89 -7.87
N GLY A 160 6.04 19.50 -9.05
CA GLY A 160 5.66 20.90 -9.26
C GLY A 160 4.16 21.08 -9.55
N THR A 161 3.51 20.06 -10.11
CA THR A 161 2.16 20.24 -10.68
C THR A 161 1.09 19.32 -10.12
N SER A 162 1.45 18.16 -9.57
CA SER A 162 0.45 17.14 -9.19
C SER A 162 -0.44 17.61 -8.04
N ALA A 163 -1.74 17.68 -8.31
CA ALA A 163 -2.75 17.84 -7.27
C ALA A 163 -2.93 16.57 -6.45
N ARG A 164 -3.53 16.74 -5.27
CA ARG A 164 -3.86 15.63 -4.38
C ARG A 164 -4.77 14.62 -5.07
N SER A 165 -4.25 13.43 -5.31
CA SER A 165 -4.95 12.35 -6.03
C SER A 165 -4.91 11.05 -5.22
N ARG A 166 -5.80 10.13 -5.58
CA ARG A 166 -5.94 8.83 -4.92
C ARG A 166 -5.48 7.72 -5.85
N ILE A 167 -4.66 6.81 -5.33
CA ILE A 167 -4.16 5.64 -6.06
C ILE A 167 -4.47 4.41 -5.23
N VAL A 168 -5.16 3.45 -5.86
CA VAL A 168 -5.53 2.19 -5.24
C VAL A 168 -5.01 1.06 -6.10
N LEU A 169 -4.10 0.26 -5.56
CA LEU A 169 -3.63 -0.98 -6.17
C LEU A 169 -4.09 -2.16 -5.32
N ARG A 170 -4.96 -3.00 -5.89
CA ARG A 170 -5.60 -4.06 -5.12
C ARG A 170 -5.79 -5.38 -5.84
N ARG A 171 -5.71 -6.46 -5.06
CA ARG A 171 -5.92 -7.85 -5.54
C ARG A 171 -4.99 -8.23 -6.70
N CYS A 172 -3.82 -7.61 -6.78
CA CYS A 172 -2.84 -7.86 -7.82
C CYS A 172 -1.87 -8.98 -7.41
N ASP A 173 -1.34 -9.70 -8.40
CA ASP A 173 -0.32 -10.73 -8.23
C ASP A 173 0.96 -10.33 -8.97
N PHE A 174 2.08 -10.31 -8.25
CA PHE A 174 3.38 -9.91 -8.75
C PHE A 174 4.34 -11.10 -8.67
N GLU A 175 4.77 -11.55 -9.84
CA GLU A 175 5.80 -12.56 -10.04
C GLU A 175 6.93 -11.95 -10.87
N ILE A 176 8.02 -11.53 -10.23
CA ILE A 176 9.13 -10.89 -10.94
C ILE A 176 9.93 -11.91 -11.73
N GLY A 177 10.19 -11.60 -13.01
CA GLY A 177 11.02 -12.39 -13.91
C GLY A 177 12.50 -12.44 -13.59
N SER A 178 13.14 -13.50 -14.07
CA SER A 178 14.58 -13.81 -14.04
C SER A 178 15.55 -12.74 -14.58
N ASP A 179 15.08 -11.66 -15.19
CA ASP A 179 15.96 -10.67 -15.79
C ASP A 179 16.55 -9.78 -14.68
N ASN A 180 17.88 -9.87 -14.56
CA ASN A 180 18.78 -9.48 -13.46
C ASN A 180 18.78 -8.00 -13.03
N GLY A 181 17.70 -7.25 -13.27
CA GLY A 181 17.64 -5.81 -13.11
C GLY A 181 16.42 -5.27 -12.37
N ALA A 182 15.45 -6.10 -11.93
CA ALA A 182 14.18 -5.66 -11.34
C ALA A 182 14.11 -5.79 -9.80
N PRO A 183 14.68 -4.86 -9.01
CA PRO A 183 14.61 -4.94 -7.55
C PRO A 183 13.22 -4.63 -6.97
N PHE A 184 12.21 -4.24 -7.76
CA PHE A 184 10.92 -3.78 -7.21
C PHE A 184 9.72 -4.42 -7.94
N SER A 185 8.68 -4.84 -7.21
CA SER A 185 7.37 -5.07 -7.85
C SER A 185 6.70 -3.73 -8.17
N ILE A 186 6.77 -2.80 -7.22
CA ILE A 186 6.27 -1.44 -7.34
C ILE A 186 7.39 -0.47 -6.99
N SER A 187 7.64 0.50 -7.86
CA SER A 187 8.51 1.64 -7.57
C SER A 187 7.74 2.94 -7.73
N GLN A 188 7.83 3.81 -6.74
CA GLN A 188 7.21 5.13 -6.75
C GLN A 188 8.28 6.21 -6.64
N PHE A 189 8.21 7.21 -7.52
CA PHE A 189 9.13 8.35 -7.54
C PHE A 189 8.40 9.68 -7.69
N GLY A 190 9.07 10.72 -7.23
CA GLY A 190 8.63 12.09 -7.39
C GLY A 190 7.96 12.63 -6.13
N GLY A 191 7.28 13.76 -6.30
CA GLY A 191 6.65 14.47 -5.20
C GLY A 191 5.27 14.98 -5.57
N SER A 192 4.63 15.64 -4.61
CA SER A 192 3.36 16.31 -4.84
C SER A 192 3.24 17.50 -3.90
N SER A 193 2.97 18.68 -4.46
CA SER A 193 2.65 19.86 -3.67
C SER A 193 1.25 19.75 -3.03
N GLY A 194 0.33 18.99 -3.64
CA GLY A 194 -0.98 18.69 -3.06
C GLY A 194 -0.99 17.49 -2.08
N GLY A 195 0.08 16.69 -2.07
CA GLY A 195 0.13 15.40 -1.39
C GLY A 195 -0.50 14.28 -2.22
N MET A 196 -0.63 13.07 -1.66
CA MET A 196 -1.30 11.93 -2.32
C MET A 196 -1.92 11.00 -1.28
N GLU A 197 -2.92 10.24 -1.70
CA GLU A 197 -3.39 9.06 -0.98
C GLU A 197 -3.04 7.81 -1.80
N VAL A 198 -2.25 6.91 -1.22
CA VAL A 198 -1.78 5.69 -1.90
C VAL A 198 -2.14 4.48 -1.06
N ILE A 199 -2.92 3.56 -1.64
CA ILE A 199 -3.39 2.35 -0.98
C ILE A 199 -2.95 1.15 -1.79
N VAL A 200 -2.16 0.28 -1.17
CA VAL A 200 -1.74 -1.01 -1.71
C VAL A 200 -2.35 -2.08 -0.82
N GLU A 201 -3.39 -2.77 -1.32
CA GLU A 201 -4.15 -3.73 -0.51
C GLU A 201 -4.44 -5.08 -1.16
N ASP A 202 -4.52 -6.14 -0.35
CA ASP A 202 -4.96 -7.47 -0.80
C ASP A 202 -4.09 -8.05 -1.94
N ASN A 203 -2.82 -7.62 -2.06
CA ASN A 203 -1.93 -8.06 -3.13
C ASN A 203 -1.04 -9.22 -2.68
N ARG A 204 -0.51 -9.95 -3.65
CA ARG A 204 0.44 -11.04 -3.44
C ARG A 204 1.74 -10.77 -4.19
N PHE A 205 2.84 -10.78 -3.47
CA PHE A 205 4.18 -10.56 -4.01
C PHE A 205 5.00 -11.84 -3.86
N ARG A 206 5.44 -12.40 -4.98
CA ARG A 206 6.16 -13.68 -5.06
C ARG A 206 7.34 -13.54 -6.02
N PRO A 207 8.56 -13.23 -5.54
CA PRO A 207 9.72 -13.20 -6.42
C PRO A 207 9.97 -14.57 -7.08
N GLU A 208 10.39 -14.60 -8.35
CA GLU A 208 10.81 -15.84 -8.98
C GLU A 208 12.10 -16.41 -8.37
N PRO A 209 12.29 -17.73 -8.53
CA PRO A 209 13.44 -18.45 -8.00
C PRO A 209 14.75 -18.26 -8.76
N VAL A 210 15.26 -17.04 -8.92
CA VAL A 210 16.48 -16.81 -9.71
C VAL A 210 17.58 -16.13 -8.90
N VAL A 211 18.83 -16.45 -9.24
CA VAL A 211 20.03 -15.85 -8.65
C VAL A 211 20.16 -14.44 -9.21
N ILE A 212 19.69 -13.43 -8.47
CA ILE A 212 19.90 -12.02 -8.82
C ILE A 212 21.31 -11.63 -8.37
N ALA A 213 22.13 -11.14 -9.30
CA ALA A 213 23.51 -10.71 -9.05
C ALA A 213 23.60 -9.45 -8.16
N GLN A 214 22.52 -8.67 -8.08
CA GLN A 214 22.37 -7.51 -7.20
C GLN A 214 21.08 -7.60 -6.35
N SER A 215 21.25 -7.96 -5.08
CA SER A 215 20.69 -7.27 -3.91
C SER A 215 19.21 -6.83 -3.93
N PHE A 216 18.34 -7.78 -3.52
CA PHE A 216 17.03 -7.55 -2.88
C PHE A 216 15.83 -7.17 -3.77
N HIS A 217 14.81 -8.05 -3.79
CA HIS A 217 13.49 -7.77 -4.35
C HIS A 217 12.60 -7.14 -3.27
N ARG A 218 12.01 -5.97 -3.56
CA ARG A 218 11.07 -5.28 -2.67
C ARG A 218 9.67 -5.33 -3.25
N ALA A 219 8.68 -5.63 -2.42
CA ALA A 219 7.28 -5.53 -2.82
C ALA A 219 6.95 -4.08 -3.22
N TRP A 220 7.42 -3.11 -2.44
CA TRP A 220 7.21 -1.70 -2.75
C TRP A 220 8.36 -0.82 -2.28
N PHE A 221 8.89 -0.02 -3.19
CA PHE A 221 9.77 1.10 -2.90
C PHE A 221 9.09 2.42 -3.25
N ALA A 222 9.08 3.38 -2.33
CA ALA A 222 8.61 4.73 -2.58
C ALA A 222 9.66 5.75 -2.14
N ASN A 223 10.09 6.59 -3.08
CA ASN A 223 10.82 7.82 -2.79
C ASN A 223 9.82 8.99 -2.87
N VAL A 224 9.60 9.65 -1.74
CA VAL A 224 8.51 10.58 -1.53
C VAL A 224 9.06 11.97 -1.23
N ASP A 225 8.65 12.95 -2.03
CA ASP A 225 9.02 14.36 -1.92
C ASP A 225 7.80 15.31 -1.95
N GLY A 226 8.06 16.60 -1.76
CA GLY A 226 7.06 17.68 -1.84
C GLY A 226 6.53 18.12 -0.48
N ASP A 227 5.83 19.26 -0.47
CA ASP A 227 5.31 19.88 0.76
C ASP A 227 3.91 19.38 1.18
N GLY A 228 3.24 18.62 0.30
CA GLY A 228 1.90 18.11 0.57
C GLY A 228 1.88 16.84 1.43
N PRO A 229 0.80 16.57 2.18
CA PRO A 229 0.71 15.39 3.03
C PRO A 229 0.48 14.10 2.24
N TRP A 230 1.21 13.05 2.58
CA TRP A 230 1.07 11.72 1.98
C TRP A 230 0.37 10.77 2.94
N ASP A 231 -0.78 10.22 2.55
CA ASP A 231 -1.45 9.15 3.29
C ASP A 231 -1.17 7.82 2.57
N ILE A 232 -0.26 7.04 3.13
CA ILE A 232 0.21 5.78 2.55
C ILE A 232 -0.33 4.61 3.37
N VAL A 233 -1.00 3.67 2.71
CA VAL A 233 -1.56 2.47 3.33
C VAL A 233 -1.06 1.23 2.61
N PHE A 234 -0.41 0.32 3.34
CA PHE A 234 -0.05 -1.02 2.88
C PHE A 234 -0.76 -2.04 3.77
N ARG A 235 -1.78 -2.74 3.26
CA ARG A 235 -2.62 -3.61 4.10
C ARG A 235 -3.06 -4.92 3.47
N ARG A 236 -3.21 -5.97 4.28
CA ARG A 236 -3.70 -7.29 3.80
C ARG A 236 -2.89 -7.87 2.62
N ASN A 237 -1.64 -7.43 2.47
CA ASN A 237 -0.76 -7.96 1.45
C ASN A 237 -0.02 -9.18 1.98
N ARG A 238 0.41 -10.04 1.05
CA ARG A 238 1.26 -11.19 1.32
C ARG A 238 2.56 -11.04 0.56
N VAL A 239 3.63 -10.75 1.29
CA VAL A 239 5.00 -10.77 0.76
C VAL A 239 5.59 -12.11 1.12
N LEU A 240 5.84 -12.92 0.09
CA LEU A 240 6.23 -14.31 0.22
C LEU A 240 7.68 -14.52 -0.21
N PRO A 241 8.34 -15.58 0.27
CA PRO A 241 9.68 -15.91 -0.20
C PRO A 241 9.59 -16.38 -1.66
N ALA A 242 10.73 -16.32 -2.36
CA ALA A 242 10.81 -16.90 -3.69
C ALA A 242 10.69 -18.43 -3.60
N ALA A 243 9.77 -19.04 -4.36
CA ALA A 243 9.52 -20.49 -4.32
C ALA A 243 10.84 -21.29 -4.47
N LEU A 244 11.15 -22.21 -3.56
CA LEU A 244 12.41 -22.97 -3.62
C LEU A 244 12.44 -23.84 -4.88
N ALA A 245 13.24 -23.48 -5.90
CA ALA A 245 13.40 -24.32 -7.08
C ALA A 245 14.73 -25.10 -7.07
N THR A 246 15.79 -24.59 -6.44
CA THR A 246 17.09 -25.28 -6.27
C THR A 246 18.06 -24.40 -5.47
N SER A 247 18.99 -25.05 -4.75
CA SER A 247 20.17 -24.47 -4.10
C SER A 247 21.21 -24.02 -5.15
N PRO A 248 22.01 -22.95 -4.95
CA PRO A 248 22.20 -22.17 -3.72
C PRO A 248 21.17 -21.05 -3.52
N PRO A 249 20.68 -20.87 -2.28
CA PRO A 249 19.66 -19.90 -1.94
C PRO A 249 20.28 -18.50 -1.79
N ARG A 250 20.15 -17.66 -2.80
CA ARG A 250 20.31 -16.20 -2.61
C ARG A 250 19.09 -15.52 -3.18
N ARG A 251 18.08 -15.38 -2.34
CA ARG A 251 16.81 -14.77 -2.72
C ARG A 251 16.34 -13.97 -1.53
N TYR A 252 15.94 -12.74 -1.79
CA TYR A 252 15.70 -11.78 -0.74
C TYR A 252 14.40 -11.06 -1.09
N ALA A 253 13.35 -11.37 -0.36
CA ALA A 253 12.15 -10.55 -0.35
C ALA A 253 12.31 -9.49 0.75
N SER A 254 11.98 -8.26 0.41
CA SER A 254 11.76 -7.14 1.31
C SER A 254 10.32 -6.67 1.11
N GLY A 255 9.72 -6.11 2.16
CA GLY A 255 8.35 -5.66 2.09
C GLY A 255 8.24 -4.26 1.52
N VAL A 256 7.91 -3.31 2.39
CA VAL A 256 7.69 -1.90 2.03
C VAL A 256 8.84 -1.02 2.50
N GLU A 257 9.36 -0.19 1.61
CA GLU A 257 10.39 0.81 1.88
C GLU A 257 9.90 2.20 1.46
N ILE A 258 9.76 3.10 2.44
CA ILE A 258 9.33 4.49 2.24
C ILE A 258 10.48 5.43 2.58
N ASN A 259 11.11 6.03 1.57
CA ASN A 259 12.15 7.02 1.73
C ASN A 259 11.56 8.44 1.63
N THR A 260 11.84 9.29 2.62
CA THR A 260 11.44 10.70 2.59
C THR A 260 12.60 11.59 2.15
N THR A 261 12.33 12.47 1.20
CA THR A 261 13.23 13.57 0.83
C THR A 261 12.50 14.91 0.99
N GLY A 262 13.27 16.01 0.98
CA GLY A 262 12.71 17.36 1.12
C GLY A 262 11.90 17.52 2.41
N ASN A 263 10.71 18.12 2.29
CA ASN A 263 9.82 18.43 3.40
C ASN A 263 8.62 17.48 3.51
N ALA A 264 8.68 16.31 2.87
CA ALA A 264 7.55 15.38 2.82
C ALA A 264 7.04 15.01 4.23
N SER A 265 5.73 15.08 4.42
CA SER A 265 5.03 14.63 5.62
C SER A 265 4.21 13.40 5.29
N ILE A 266 4.56 12.25 5.87
CA ILE A 266 3.94 10.96 5.56
C ILE A 266 3.17 10.43 6.77
N ASN A 267 1.89 10.12 6.57
CA ASN A 267 1.08 9.27 7.43
C ASN A 267 1.12 7.86 6.85
N LEU A 268 1.87 6.96 7.49
CA LEU A 268 2.10 5.60 7.01
C LEU A 268 1.30 4.61 7.85
N ALA A 269 0.40 3.84 7.25
CA ALA A 269 -0.24 2.70 7.88
C ALA A 269 0.22 1.39 7.21
N VAL A 270 0.84 0.50 7.98
CA VAL A 270 1.20 -0.85 7.55
C VAL A 270 0.49 -1.83 8.45
N HIS A 271 -0.56 -2.49 7.95
CA HIS A 271 -1.40 -3.31 8.83
C HIS A 271 -2.00 -4.55 8.20
N ASP A 272 -2.21 -5.57 9.02
CA ASP A 272 -2.81 -6.84 8.59
C ASP A 272 -2.02 -7.49 7.44
N ASN A 273 -0.70 -7.31 7.36
CA ASN A 273 0.12 -7.92 6.30
C ASN A 273 0.87 -9.14 6.80
N LEU A 274 1.08 -10.09 5.89
CA LEU A 274 2.00 -11.20 6.06
C LEU A 274 3.31 -10.91 5.33
N PHE A 275 4.41 -10.94 6.06
CA PHE A 275 5.77 -10.92 5.53
C PHE A 275 6.47 -12.23 5.90
N LEU A 276 6.44 -13.18 4.98
CA LEU A 276 7.27 -14.39 5.04
C LEU A 276 8.49 -14.14 4.17
N LEU A 277 9.64 -13.95 4.81
CA LEU A 277 10.87 -13.56 4.13
C LEU A 277 11.97 -14.63 4.36
N ASP A 278 13.19 -14.33 3.91
CA ASP A 278 14.35 -15.21 4.04
C ASP A 278 15.41 -14.59 4.96
N GLN A 279 15.78 -15.31 6.03
CA GLN A 279 16.69 -14.84 7.08
C GLN A 279 18.15 -15.06 6.66
N VAL A 280 18.60 -14.41 5.59
CA VAL A 280 19.98 -14.56 5.11
C VAL A 280 20.85 -13.40 5.62
N ALA A 281 21.90 -13.71 6.37
CA ALA A 281 22.83 -12.71 6.87
C ALA A 281 23.57 -11.99 5.71
N GLY A 282 23.76 -10.66 5.83
CA GLY A 282 24.37 -9.83 4.78
C GLY A 282 23.37 -9.32 3.73
N ALA A 283 22.09 -9.64 3.87
CA ALA A 283 21.05 -9.32 2.91
C ALA A 283 20.42 -7.92 3.04
N GLY A 284 20.71 -7.12 4.07
CA GLY A 284 20.28 -5.71 4.15
C GLY A 284 18.78 -5.35 4.02
N GLY A 285 17.86 -6.29 3.76
CA GLY A 285 16.46 -6.04 3.45
C GLY A 285 15.59 -5.93 4.70
N ALA A 286 14.50 -5.17 4.61
CA ALA A 286 13.53 -5.02 5.69
C ALA A 286 12.13 -5.45 5.27
N ALA A 287 11.35 -6.02 6.18
CA ALA A 287 9.90 -6.17 5.96
C ALA A 287 9.23 -4.80 5.91
N ILE A 288 9.62 -3.89 6.81
CA ILE A 288 9.12 -2.52 6.85
C ILE A 288 10.31 -1.57 7.08
N SER A 289 10.57 -0.68 6.14
CA SER A 289 11.51 0.42 6.31
C SER A 289 10.85 1.76 6.00
N ALA A 290 11.14 2.77 6.81
CA ALA A 290 10.57 4.09 6.63
C ALA A 290 11.52 5.21 7.08
N GLY A 291 11.32 6.38 6.48
CA GLY A 291 12.00 7.64 6.77
C GLY A 291 13.18 7.89 5.84
N GLY A 292 13.91 8.97 6.08
CA GLY A 292 14.96 9.45 5.17
C GLY A 292 15.83 10.51 5.82
N SER A 293 16.54 11.30 5.01
CA SER A 293 17.41 12.36 5.52
C SER A 293 16.66 13.60 6.02
N SER A 294 15.39 13.74 5.64
CA SER A 294 14.55 14.91 5.94
C SER A 294 13.05 14.54 5.90
N GLY A 295 12.17 15.51 6.14
CA GLY A 295 10.72 15.28 6.26
C GLY A 295 10.32 14.60 7.56
N SER A 296 9.07 14.14 7.66
CA SER A 296 8.56 13.41 8.82
C SER A 296 7.72 12.20 8.40
N VAL A 297 7.77 11.14 9.20
CA VAL A 297 6.91 9.97 9.03
C VAL A 297 6.21 9.66 10.35
N GLN A 298 4.89 9.71 10.34
CA GLN A 298 4.05 9.19 11.41
C GLN A 298 3.57 7.78 11.01
N ALA A 299 4.19 6.75 11.59
CA ALA A 299 3.95 5.36 11.26
C ALA A 299 2.95 4.70 12.23
N ARG A 300 2.00 3.95 11.68
CA ARG A 300 1.12 3.03 12.39
C ARG A 300 1.34 1.63 11.84
N VAL A 301 2.12 0.83 12.57
CA VAL A 301 2.43 -0.56 12.21
C VAL A 301 1.67 -1.48 13.14
N ILE A 302 0.67 -2.18 12.62
CA ILE A 302 -0.27 -2.91 13.47
C ILE A 302 -0.80 -4.21 12.89
N ASN A 303 -0.87 -5.26 13.70
CA ASN A 303 -1.40 -6.56 13.27
C ASN A 303 -0.66 -7.14 12.05
N ASN A 304 0.67 -7.02 11.96
CA ASN A 304 1.46 -7.69 10.92
C ASN A 304 2.11 -8.96 11.47
N THR A 305 2.28 -9.98 10.63
CA THR A 305 3.09 -11.16 10.93
C THR A 305 4.37 -11.08 10.09
N ILE A 306 5.52 -10.94 10.77
CA ILE A 306 6.84 -10.80 10.15
C ILE A 306 7.72 -11.96 10.62
N VAL A 307 8.09 -12.83 9.69
CA VAL A 307 8.84 -14.06 9.99
C VAL A 307 10.05 -14.17 9.08
N ASN A 308 11.17 -14.59 9.67
CA ASN A 308 12.42 -14.87 8.95
C ASN A 308 12.95 -13.67 8.17
N ALA A 309 12.68 -12.43 8.58
CA ALA A 309 13.24 -11.25 7.94
C ALA A 309 14.71 -11.04 8.31
N TYR A 310 15.48 -10.41 7.43
CA TYR A 310 16.78 -9.85 7.82
C TYR A 310 16.56 -8.71 8.83
N LEU A 311 15.79 -7.68 8.48
CA LEU A 311 15.22 -6.72 9.43
C LEU A 311 13.69 -6.86 9.45
N ALA A 312 13.07 -7.06 10.61
CA ALA A 312 11.62 -6.91 10.69
C ALA A 312 11.24 -5.44 10.48
N THR A 313 11.98 -4.52 11.10
CA THR A 313 11.80 -3.08 10.92
C THR A 313 13.12 -2.31 10.83
N SER A 314 13.12 -1.20 10.08
CA SER A 314 14.25 -0.27 10.02
C SER A 314 13.72 1.17 9.84
N PHE A 315 13.71 1.92 10.94
CA PHE A 315 13.18 3.29 10.96
C PHE A 315 14.28 4.34 11.14
N ARG A 316 14.23 5.41 10.34
CA ARG A 316 15.13 6.57 10.44
C ARG A 316 14.73 7.51 11.58
N PRO A 317 15.60 8.46 12.01
CA PRO A 317 15.33 9.31 13.18
C PRO A 317 14.05 10.14 13.07
N ASN A 318 13.61 10.46 11.86
CA ASN A 318 12.41 11.25 11.57
C ASN A 318 11.10 10.44 11.59
N VAL A 319 11.16 9.16 11.95
CA VAL A 319 9.99 8.30 12.11
C VAL A 319 9.56 8.24 13.58
N SER A 320 8.25 8.39 13.80
CA SER A 320 7.61 8.21 15.11
C SER A 320 6.24 7.57 14.93
N GLY A 321 5.61 7.07 16.01
CA GLY A 321 4.22 6.62 15.94
C GLY A 321 3.92 5.42 16.82
N ARG A 322 3.41 4.33 16.25
CA ARG A 322 2.96 3.15 17.00
C ARG A 322 3.34 1.84 16.31
N TYR A 323 3.67 0.84 17.12
CA TYR A 323 4.00 -0.52 16.71
C TYR A 323 3.25 -1.49 17.65
N ASP A 324 2.04 -1.88 17.26
CA ASP A 324 1.10 -2.59 18.14
C ASP A 324 0.64 -3.93 17.52
N ASN A 325 0.33 -4.94 18.33
CA ASN A 325 -0.27 -6.20 17.87
C ASN A 325 0.51 -6.93 16.76
N ASN A 326 1.82 -6.76 16.62
CA ASN A 326 2.62 -7.43 15.58
C ASN A 326 3.26 -8.72 16.12
N ILE A 327 3.35 -9.73 15.27
CA ILE A 327 4.25 -10.87 15.46
C ILE A 327 5.55 -10.57 14.71
N ALA A 328 6.67 -10.64 15.41
CA ALA A 328 8.01 -10.60 14.84
C ALA A 328 8.81 -11.81 15.33
N ALA A 329 8.95 -12.83 14.47
CA ALA A 329 9.53 -14.11 14.83
C ALA A 329 10.72 -14.52 13.96
N ASN A 330 11.75 -15.09 14.57
CA ASN A 330 12.92 -15.67 13.89
C ASN A 330 13.61 -14.70 12.91
N ASN A 331 13.55 -13.40 13.18
CA ASN A 331 14.24 -12.42 12.35
C ASN A 331 15.72 -12.35 12.76
N LEU A 332 16.60 -11.97 11.84
CA LEU A 332 17.97 -11.66 12.24
C LEU A 332 17.97 -10.43 13.15
N ARG A 333 17.17 -9.42 12.80
CA ARG A 333 16.97 -8.24 13.65
C ARG A 333 15.50 -7.88 13.75
N LEU A 334 15.02 -7.60 14.95
CA LEU A 334 13.69 -7.01 15.16
C LEU A 334 13.65 -5.57 14.63
N HIS A 335 14.57 -4.73 15.12
CA HIS A 335 14.76 -3.37 14.65
C HIS A 335 16.25 -3.04 14.52
N ASP A 336 16.60 -2.40 13.41
CA ASP A 336 17.94 -1.89 13.12
C ASP A 336 17.85 -0.57 12.34
N GLY A 337 17.40 0.46 13.03
CA GLY A 337 17.32 1.84 12.55
C GLY A 337 17.71 2.83 13.64
N GLU A 338 17.79 4.12 13.30
CA GLU A 338 18.20 5.17 14.22
C GLU A 338 17.03 5.76 15.03
N ALA A 339 15.78 5.42 14.69
CA ALA A 339 14.62 5.86 15.45
C ALA A 339 14.64 5.29 16.87
N ALA A 340 14.51 6.15 17.87
CA ALA A 340 14.47 5.73 19.27
C ALA A 340 13.15 5.00 19.59
N ALA A 341 13.21 3.93 20.39
CA ALA A 341 12.00 3.21 20.83
C ALA A 341 11.00 4.11 21.58
N ALA A 342 11.48 5.16 22.25
CA ALA A 342 10.64 6.15 22.94
C ALA A 342 9.76 6.99 22.00
N ASN A 343 10.06 7.03 20.70
CA ASN A 343 9.23 7.67 19.69
C ASN A 343 8.00 6.83 19.33
N PHE A 344 7.88 5.62 19.88
CA PHE A 344 6.83 4.67 19.56
C PHE A 344 6.05 4.22 20.78
N GLN A 345 4.72 4.23 20.67
CA GLN A 345 3.88 3.40 21.52
C GLN A 345 3.95 1.95 21.04
N ARG A 346 4.13 1.01 21.96
CA ARG A 346 4.32 -0.40 21.62
C ARG A 346 3.51 -1.29 22.58
N ARG A 347 2.44 -1.91 22.10
CA ARG A 347 1.48 -2.68 22.91
C ARG A 347 1.09 -3.97 22.21
N GLY A 348 0.89 -5.04 22.99
CA GLY A 348 0.32 -6.30 22.49
C GLY A 348 1.16 -7.00 21.42
N ASN A 349 2.49 -6.80 21.38
CA ASN A 349 3.34 -7.47 20.39
C ASN A 349 3.77 -8.86 20.88
N LEU A 350 4.18 -9.70 19.94
CA LEU A 350 4.89 -10.95 20.19
C LEU A 350 6.23 -10.93 19.47
N GLU A 351 7.32 -11.02 20.23
CA GLU A 351 8.71 -10.99 19.76
C GLU A 351 9.41 -12.29 20.14
N PHE A 352 9.75 -13.15 19.16
CA PHE A 352 10.32 -14.48 19.43
C PHE A 352 11.53 -14.78 18.55
N GLY A 353 12.59 -15.36 19.11
CA GLY A 353 13.73 -15.86 18.32
C GLY A 353 14.48 -14.81 17.49
N ASN A 354 14.33 -13.52 17.77
CA ASN A 354 15.04 -12.45 17.06
C ASN A 354 16.49 -12.38 17.56
N ALA A 355 17.48 -12.44 16.66
CA ALA A 355 18.89 -12.51 17.08
C ALA A 355 19.43 -11.19 17.65
N PHE A 356 18.92 -10.04 17.19
CA PHE A 356 19.32 -8.72 17.68
C PHE A 356 18.17 -7.71 17.63
N SER A 357 18.22 -6.70 18.49
CA SER A 357 17.37 -5.51 18.44
C SER A 357 18.07 -4.36 19.16
N ASN A 358 18.05 -3.17 18.58
CA ASN A 358 18.45 -1.95 19.31
C ASN A 358 17.27 -1.29 20.04
N TRP A 359 16.05 -1.81 19.87
CA TRP A 359 14.91 -1.48 20.71
C TRP A 359 14.81 -2.46 21.87
N PRO A 360 14.66 -2.00 23.13
CA PRO A 360 14.36 -2.89 24.23
C PRO A 360 12.97 -3.48 24.06
N THR A 361 12.74 -4.73 24.50
CA THR A 361 11.41 -5.34 24.51
C THR A 361 10.44 -4.46 25.32
N ALA A 362 9.27 -4.16 24.74
CA ALA A 362 8.28 -3.30 25.38
C ALA A 362 7.55 -4.06 26.52
N PRO A 363 7.09 -3.38 27.59
CA PRO A 363 6.25 -4.00 28.60
C PRO A 363 5.00 -4.67 27.99
N GLY A 364 4.66 -5.87 28.46
CA GLY A 364 3.51 -6.64 27.96
C GLY A 364 3.73 -7.36 26.62
N THR A 365 4.95 -7.35 26.08
CA THR A 365 5.31 -8.12 24.89
C THR A 365 5.43 -9.61 25.23
N LEU A 366 4.76 -10.47 24.45
CA LEU A 366 4.94 -11.92 24.54
C LEU A 366 6.28 -12.33 23.92
N THR A 367 7.01 -13.22 24.59
CA THR A 367 8.34 -13.70 24.13
C THR A 367 8.39 -15.22 23.94
N VAL A 368 7.22 -15.82 23.75
CA VAL A 368 7.03 -17.25 23.53
C VAL A 368 6.90 -17.57 22.03
N ASP A 369 7.13 -18.81 21.65
CA ASP A 369 6.97 -19.26 20.27
C ASP A 369 5.55 -18.95 19.77
N PRO A 370 5.37 -18.21 18.66
CA PRO A 370 4.05 -17.89 18.14
C PRO A 370 3.30 -19.10 17.56
N GLN A 371 3.93 -20.27 17.40
CA GLN A 371 3.32 -21.49 16.87
C GLN A 371 2.59 -21.22 15.54
N LEU A 372 3.34 -20.82 14.52
CA LEU A 372 2.81 -20.52 13.20
C LEU A 372 2.92 -21.73 12.25
N ALA A 373 1.92 -21.90 11.39
CA ALA A 373 2.01 -22.75 10.21
C ALA A 373 3.00 -22.16 9.18
N ALA A 374 3.35 -22.95 8.16
CA ALA A 374 4.32 -22.55 7.13
C ALA A 374 3.88 -21.33 6.30
N ASP A 375 2.58 -21.08 6.23
CA ASP A 375 1.99 -19.91 5.57
C ASP A 375 1.78 -18.71 6.53
N GLY A 376 2.31 -18.80 7.76
CA GLY A 376 2.29 -17.74 8.75
C GLY A 376 0.99 -17.60 9.54
N GLN A 377 0.02 -18.50 9.34
CA GLN A 377 -1.18 -18.53 10.16
C GLN A 377 -0.89 -19.08 11.56
N PRO A 378 -1.50 -18.53 12.63
CA PRO A 378 -1.39 -19.11 13.97
C PRO A 378 -2.03 -20.51 14.01
N LEU A 379 -1.35 -21.47 14.62
CA LEU A 379 -1.93 -22.78 14.95
C LEU A 379 -2.95 -22.63 16.09
N PRO A 380 -3.89 -23.59 16.27
CA PRO A 380 -4.96 -23.47 17.28
C PRO A 380 -4.48 -23.26 18.73
N THR A 381 -3.27 -23.69 19.06
CA THR A 381 -2.67 -23.53 20.40
C THR A 381 -1.81 -22.27 20.52
N SER A 382 -1.77 -21.44 19.49
CA SER A 382 -0.88 -20.29 19.42
C SER A 382 -1.15 -19.30 20.56
N PRO A 383 -0.09 -18.80 21.22
CA PRO A 383 -0.23 -17.77 22.24
C PRO A 383 -0.60 -16.39 21.67
N SER A 384 -0.63 -16.22 20.34
CA SER A 384 -1.08 -14.96 19.73
C SER A 384 -2.60 -14.81 19.71
N ILE A 385 -3.34 -15.90 19.91
CA ILE A 385 -4.80 -15.93 19.87
C ILE A 385 -5.37 -15.25 21.13
N ASN A 386 -6.31 -14.31 20.94
CA ASN A 386 -6.91 -13.45 21.96
C ASN A 386 -5.92 -12.65 22.82
N ALA A 387 -4.70 -12.43 22.32
CA ALA A 387 -3.64 -11.79 23.09
C ALA A 387 -3.34 -10.34 22.67
N GLY A 388 -4.01 -9.83 21.64
CA GLY A 388 -3.81 -8.48 21.13
C GLY A 388 -4.53 -7.41 21.95
N ASN A 389 -4.28 -6.17 21.59
CA ASN A 389 -4.81 -4.98 22.24
C ASN A 389 -5.91 -4.34 21.39
N ASP A 390 -7.16 -4.47 21.84
CA ASP A 390 -8.34 -3.91 21.13
C ASP A 390 -8.34 -2.38 21.09
N VAL A 391 -7.83 -1.74 22.14
CA VAL A 391 -7.74 -0.27 22.20
C VAL A 391 -6.81 0.24 21.11
N ALA A 392 -5.63 -0.37 20.96
CA ALA A 392 -4.68 -0.04 19.90
C ALA A 392 -5.27 -0.22 18.49
N ARG A 393 -6.09 -1.27 18.31
CA ARG A 393 -6.81 -1.52 17.04
C ARG A 393 -7.87 -0.45 16.76
N GLY A 394 -8.65 -0.05 17.78
CA GLY A 394 -9.76 0.88 17.66
C GLY A 394 -9.37 2.36 17.49
N GLU A 395 -8.13 2.71 17.81
CA GLU A 395 -7.61 4.08 17.63
C GLU A 395 -7.61 4.50 16.16
N THR A 396 -7.74 5.80 15.89
CA THR A 396 -7.65 6.37 14.53
C THR A 396 -6.18 6.47 14.08
N GLY A 397 -5.96 6.37 12.77
CA GLY A 397 -4.62 6.55 12.20
C GLY A 397 -4.19 8.03 12.18
N PRO A 398 -2.92 8.28 11.83
CA PRO A 398 -2.43 9.63 11.55
C PRO A 398 -3.07 10.24 10.29
N GLY A 399 -3.12 11.57 10.22
CA GLY A 399 -3.62 12.29 9.05
C GLY A 399 -5.09 12.06 8.75
N ALA A 400 -5.40 11.76 7.49
CA ALA A 400 -6.76 11.46 7.03
C ALA A 400 -7.14 9.97 7.21
N GLN A 401 -6.28 9.17 7.83
CA GLN A 401 -6.51 7.74 8.00
C GLN A 401 -7.57 7.48 9.08
N GLY A 402 -8.71 6.93 8.66
CA GLY A 402 -9.80 6.56 9.55
C GLY A 402 -9.48 5.35 10.44
N GLN A 403 -10.54 4.70 10.93
CA GLN A 403 -10.41 3.41 11.60
C GLN A 403 -9.90 2.34 10.62
N LEU A 404 -9.15 1.37 11.15
CA LEU A 404 -8.67 0.25 10.35
C LEU A 404 -9.85 -0.60 9.90
N ALA A 405 -9.72 -1.21 8.71
CA ALA A 405 -10.73 -2.13 8.20
C ALA A 405 -10.99 -3.27 9.21
N ALA A 406 -12.23 -3.71 9.34
CA ALA A 406 -12.58 -4.84 10.22
C ALA A 406 -12.21 -6.21 9.62
N LEU A 407 -11.16 -6.26 8.78
CA LEU A 407 -10.72 -7.45 8.05
C LEU A 407 -9.23 -7.78 8.33
N ASP A 408 -8.90 -9.06 8.36
CA ASP A 408 -7.54 -9.59 8.48
C ASP A 408 -6.88 -9.88 7.11
N ALA A 409 -5.68 -10.49 7.07
CA ALA A 409 -4.95 -10.80 5.84
C ALA A 409 -5.58 -11.90 4.95
N GLN A 410 -6.66 -12.54 5.39
CA GLN A 410 -7.51 -13.42 4.56
C GLN A 410 -8.72 -12.67 3.98
N GLY A 411 -8.93 -11.42 4.36
CA GLY A 411 -10.13 -10.67 4.01
C GLY A 411 -11.36 -11.11 4.83
N LEU A 412 -11.14 -11.76 5.97
CA LEU A 412 -12.18 -12.22 6.89
C LEU A 412 -12.20 -11.34 8.15
N ARG A 413 -13.19 -11.49 9.03
CA ARG A 413 -13.42 -10.58 10.17
C ARG A 413 -12.21 -10.54 11.11
N ARG A 414 -11.79 -9.33 11.53
CA ARG A 414 -10.58 -9.10 12.33
C ARG A 414 -10.70 -9.35 13.85
N ILE A 415 -11.89 -9.61 14.36
CA ILE A 415 -12.09 -9.97 15.77
C ILE A 415 -13.14 -11.06 15.78
N GLU A 416 -12.74 -12.27 16.12
CA GLU A 416 -13.66 -13.42 16.20
C GLU A 416 -13.93 -13.89 17.64
N GLY A 417 -13.02 -13.55 18.54
CA GLY A 417 -13.00 -14.00 19.93
C GLY A 417 -13.24 -12.89 20.93
N ALA A 418 -12.58 -13.04 22.09
CA ALA A 418 -12.64 -12.07 23.17
C ALA A 418 -11.84 -10.79 22.84
N HIS A 419 -10.71 -10.95 22.16
CA HIS A 419 -9.78 -9.88 21.79
C HIS A 419 -9.25 -10.10 20.38
N VAL A 420 -8.75 -9.04 19.74
CA VAL A 420 -7.99 -9.17 18.49
C VAL A 420 -6.77 -10.07 18.68
N ASP A 421 -6.46 -10.90 17.69
CA ASP A 421 -5.23 -11.69 17.71
C ASP A 421 -3.99 -10.83 17.42
N ILE A 422 -2.84 -11.21 17.94
CA ILE A 422 -1.55 -10.62 17.54
C ILE A 422 -1.20 -11.18 16.16
N GLY A 423 -0.77 -10.32 15.22
CA GLY A 423 -0.34 -10.73 13.88
C GLY A 423 -1.40 -10.52 12.79
N ALA A 424 -1.14 -11.05 11.60
CA ALA A 424 -1.87 -10.79 10.35
C ALA A 424 -3.22 -11.50 10.22
N PHE A 425 -3.44 -12.57 10.98
CA PHE A 425 -4.59 -13.47 10.86
C PHE A 425 -5.28 -13.64 12.21
N GLU A 426 -6.56 -14.00 12.19
CA GLU A 426 -7.30 -14.50 13.36
C GLU A 426 -7.26 -16.05 13.34
N GLY A 427 -6.83 -16.65 14.45
CA GLY A 427 -6.50 -18.09 14.58
C GLY A 427 -7.60 -18.96 15.16
N GLU A 428 -8.68 -18.37 15.67
CA GLU A 428 -9.83 -19.10 16.24
C GLU A 428 -10.67 -19.81 15.20
N ARG A 429 -10.36 -19.58 13.92
CA ARG A 429 -10.91 -20.32 12.80
C ARG A 429 -10.35 -21.73 12.81
N ILE A 430 -10.99 -22.58 13.59
CA ILE A 430 -10.98 -24.03 13.37
C ILE A 430 -11.26 -24.21 11.87
N TYR A 431 -10.35 -24.86 11.15
CA TYR A 431 -10.45 -25.16 9.72
C TYR A 431 -11.84 -25.77 9.40
N TYR A 432 -12.81 -24.92 9.03
CA TYR A 432 -14.19 -25.30 8.72
C TYR A 432 -14.36 -25.71 7.26
N ASP A 433 -13.27 -25.94 6.52
CA ASP A 433 -13.28 -26.44 5.14
C ASP A 433 -13.08 -27.95 5.02
N GLY A 434 -12.94 -28.69 6.13
CA GLY A 434 -13.17 -30.14 6.16
C GLY A 434 -12.19 -30.97 5.33
N ALA A 435 -10.98 -30.48 5.08
CA ALA A 435 -9.90 -31.26 4.49
C ALA A 435 -8.84 -31.59 5.55
N GLU A 436 -9.06 -32.70 6.25
CA GLU A 436 -7.99 -33.52 6.85
C GLU A 436 -7.41 -34.48 5.80
#